data_AF-A0A9N9IWB9-F1
#
_entry.id   AF-A0A9N9IWB9-F1
#
_cell.length_a   1.000
_cell.length_b   1.000
_cell.length_c   1.000
_cell.angle_alpha   90.00
_cell.angle_beta   90.00
_cell.angle_gamma   90.00
#
_symmetry.space_group_name_H-M   'P 1'
#
loop_
_entity.id
_entity.type
_entity.pdbx_description
1 polymer ?
#
loop_
_entity_poly.entity_id
_entity_poly.type
_entity_poly.pdbx_seq_one_letter_code
_entity_poly.pdbx_strand_id
1 'polypeptide(L)'
;AEFAFFQGVDMTPYSQTYQIPRIVFAMFQLMFAGITPALALGSAAERGRILPKIVFIFVWTTLVYDFIACWSWNSNGWVSVMGGLDFAGGTPVHISSGCAALAYALILGKRHGHAFGVIGAFFCNIAVHLKHIFDFDDALDVFAVHGVGGLVGNLLTGIFAQKSIAALDGTIIAGGWLDGNFIQLGYQLADSATGMGYSFVMTYIILFIMDKIPGLSLRADPESEAMGIDEAELGELAYYHIDKIISVNKLTGETKTVKEETILQN
;
A
#
# COMPACT_ATOMS: atom_id res chain seq x y z
N ALA A 1 23.14 24.15 -5.23
CA ALA A 1 22.97 24.22 -3.76
C ALA A 1 22.99 22.79 -3.24
N GLU A 2 23.71 22.51 -2.16
CA GLU A 2 23.59 21.21 -1.50
C GLU A 2 22.38 21.23 -0.58
N PHE A 3 21.30 20.55 -0.99
CA PHE A 3 20.18 20.26 -0.13
C PHE A 3 20.47 18.96 0.62
N ALA A 4 20.18 18.92 1.93
CA ALA A 4 20.30 17.70 2.72
C ALA A 4 19.45 16.58 2.09
N PHE A 5 19.98 15.36 2.08
CA PHE A 5 19.38 14.17 1.44
C PHE A 5 19.21 14.25 -0.09
N PHE A 6 19.68 15.32 -0.75
CA PHE A 6 19.54 15.57 -2.19
C PHE A 6 20.91 15.80 -2.88
N GLN A 7 21.99 15.23 -2.34
CA GLN A 7 23.33 15.30 -2.95
C GLN A 7 23.34 14.65 -4.34
N GLY A 8 23.84 15.38 -5.35
CA GLY A 8 23.86 14.94 -6.74
C GLY A 8 22.51 14.99 -7.48
N VAL A 9 21.44 15.48 -6.82
CA VAL A 9 20.11 15.70 -7.41
C VAL A 9 19.98 17.18 -7.80
N ASP A 10 20.15 17.46 -9.08
CA ASP A 10 20.21 18.81 -9.63
C ASP A 10 19.46 18.92 -10.98
N MET A 11 19.77 19.96 -11.76
CA MET A 11 19.19 20.19 -13.08
C MET A 11 19.87 19.38 -14.20
N THR A 12 20.90 18.57 -13.91
CA THR A 12 21.52 17.71 -14.93
C THR A 12 20.58 16.58 -15.36
N PRO A 13 20.70 16.06 -16.59
CA PRO A 13 19.95 14.89 -17.03
C PRO A 13 20.12 13.68 -16.11
N TYR A 14 19.03 12.93 -15.91
CA TYR A 14 19.04 11.63 -15.25
C TYR A 14 19.95 10.63 -16.00
N SER A 15 19.84 10.58 -17.32
CA SER A 15 20.72 9.77 -18.17
C SER A 15 20.94 10.43 -19.53
N GLN A 16 21.80 9.85 -20.38
CA GLN A 16 22.01 10.34 -21.75
C GLN A 16 20.78 10.11 -22.63
N THR A 17 20.04 9.03 -22.41
CA THR A 17 18.81 8.65 -23.14
C THR A 17 17.60 9.45 -22.65
N TYR A 18 17.38 9.50 -21.34
CA TYR A 18 16.27 10.22 -20.72
C TYR A 18 16.76 11.56 -20.16
N GLN A 19 16.56 12.63 -20.94
CA GLN A 19 17.02 14.00 -20.61
C GLN A 19 16.16 14.73 -19.57
N ILE A 20 15.44 13.99 -18.74
CA ILE A 20 14.65 14.54 -17.62
C ILE A 20 15.63 15.02 -16.53
N PRO A 21 15.52 16.25 -16.01
CA PRO A 21 16.37 16.72 -14.91
C PRO A 21 16.23 15.83 -13.67
N ARG A 22 17.34 15.53 -12.99
CA ARG A 22 17.34 14.64 -11.80
C ARG A 22 16.38 15.10 -10.71
N ILE A 23 16.26 16.41 -10.48
CA ILE A 23 15.29 16.96 -9.52
C ILE A 23 13.84 16.65 -9.89
N VAL A 24 13.49 16.66 -11.18
CA VAL A 24 12.13 16.31 -11.66
C VAL A 24 11.88 14.82 -11.50
N PHE A 25 12.87 13.98 -11.83
CA PHE A 25 12.78 12.53 -11.61
C PHE A 25 12.64 12.19 -10.11
N ALA A 26 13.40 12.85 -9.24
CA ALA A 26 13.29 12.70 -7.79
C ALA A 26 11.91 13.12 -7.27
N MET A 27 11.37 14.26 -7.71
CA MET A 27 10.01 14.70 -7.34
C MET A 27 8.93 13.71 -7.82
N PHE A 28 9.08 13.13 -9.00
CA PHE A 28 8.19 12.08 -9.50
C PHE A 28 8.26 10.82 -8.63
N GLN A 29 9.46 10.30 -8.34
CA GLN A 29 9.66 9.13 -7.48
C GLN A 29 9.18 9.35 -6.04
N LEU A 30 9.30 10.57 -5.50
CA LEU A 30 8.74 10.90 -4.19
C LEU A 30 7.22 10.74 -4.10
N MET A 31 6.47 10.82 -5.21
CA MET A 31 5.03 10.53 -5.19
C MET A 31 4.78 9.04 -4.92
N PHE A 32 5.59 8.15 -5.49
CA PHE A 32 5.55 6.71 -5.21
C PHE A 32 5.99 6.41 -3.77
N ALA A 33 7.06 7.05 -3.30
CA ALA A 33 7.54 6.92 -1.92
C ALA A 33 6.53 7.42 -0.87
N GLY A 34 5.73 8.45 -1.21
CA GLY A 34 4.68 8.98 -0.35
C GLY A 34 3.42 8.10 -0.32
N ILE A 35 2.95 7.62 -1.47
CA ILE A 35 1.70 6.83 -1.53
C ILE A 35 1.86 5.40 -1.00
N THR A 36 3.01 4.76 -1.20
CA THR A 36 3.23 3.35 -0.84
C THR A 36 3.03 3.03 0.65
N PRO A 37 3.66 3.74 1.61
CA PRO A 37 3.41 3.50 3.04
C PRO A 37 1.98 3.88 3.45
N ALA A 38 1.35 4.87 2.78
CA ALA A 38 -0.04 5.22 3.02
C ALA A 38 -1.01 4.10 2.61
N LEU A 39 -0.72 3.36 1.53
CA LEU A 39 -1.45 2.13 1.20
C LEU A 39 -1.30 1.08 2.33
N ALA A 40 -0.07 0.84 2.81
CA ALA A 40 0.18 -0.13 3.87
C ALA A 40 -0.58 0.19 5.18
N LEU A 41 -0.74 1.48 5.50
CA LEU A 41 -1.54 1.96 6.64
C LEU A 41 -3.06 1.77 6.48
N GLY A 42 -3.56 1.45 5.29
CA GLY A 42 -4.99 1.23 5.05
C GLY A 42 -5.58 0.11 5.91
N SER A 43 -4.80 -0.94 6.23
CA SER A 43 -5.22 -2.00 7.15
C SER A 43 -5.45 -1.53 8.60
N ALA A 44 -4.90 -0.36 8.96
CA ALA A 44 -4.95 0.30 10.26
C ALA A 44 -5.71 1.65 10.24
N ALA A 45 -6.60 1.85 9.27
CA ALA A 45 -7.62 2.91 9.32
C ALA A 45 -8.46 2.80 10.63
N GLU A 46 -9.18 3.86 11.01
CA GLU A 46 -10.20 3.89 12.10
C GLU A 46 -9.77 3.50 13.54
N ARG A 47 -8.60 2.89 13.76
CA ARG A 47 -8.16 2.36 15.08
C ARG A 47 -6.66 2.48 15.35
N GLY A 48 -5.90 3.02 14.39
CA GLY A 48 -4.46 3.22 14.51
C GLY A 48 -4.12 4.66 14.86
N ARG A 49 -3.22 4.86 15.82
CA ARG A 49 -2.82 6.18 16.34
C ARG A 49 -1.90 6.95 15.37
N ILE A 50 -1.96 8.28 15.35
CA ILE A 50 -1.27 9.14 14.37
C ILE A 50 0.24 9.17 14.60
N LEU A 51 0.71 9.40 15.83
CA LEU A 51 2.15 9.47 16.11
C LEU A 51 2.90 8.18 15.71
N PRO A 52 2.42 6.95 16.07
CA PRO A 52 3.01 5.72 15.56
C PRO A 52 2.96 5.61 14.04
N LYS A 53 1.87 6.02 13.37
CA LYS A 53 1.79 6.02 11.90
C LYS A 53 2.88 6.88 11.25
N ILE A 54 3.16 8.07 11.79
CA ILE A 54 4.24 8.95 11.30
C ILE A 54 5.61 8.27 11.43
N VAL A 55 5.91 7.68 12.60
CA VAL A 55 7.16 6.95 12.84
C VAL A 55 7.27 5.73 11.92
N PHE A 56 6.18 4.99 11.75
CA PHE A 56 6.10 3.86 10.82
C PHE A 56 6.40 4.28 9.38
N ILE A 57 5.75 5.33 8.86
CA ILE A 57 5.97 5.83 7.50
C ILE A 57 7.47 6.11 7.28
N PHE A 58 8.10 6.86 8.19
CA PHE A 58 9.52 7.20 8.06
C PHE A 58 10.42 5.95 8.07
N VAL A 59 10.29 5.10 9.09
CA VAL A 59 11.15 3.92 9.25
C VAL A 59 10.91 2.89 8.15
N TRP A 60 9.65 2.66 7.77
CA TRP A 60 9.27 1.70 6.74
C TRP A 60 9.69 2.15 5.34
N THR A 61 9.54 3.44 5.01
CA THR A 61 10.02 3.94 3.72
C THR A 61 11.54 3.75 3.59
N THR A 62 12.32 4.14 4.61
CA THR A 62 13.78 3.99 4.58
C THR A 62 14.29 2.55 4.59
N LEU A 63 13.66 1.64 5.34
CA LEU A 63 14.16 0.27 5.50
C LEU A 63 13.51 -0.77 4.57
N VAL A 64 12.33 -0.48 4.03
CA VAL A 64 11.54 -1.40 3.19
C VAL A 64 11.36 -0.86 1.78
N TYR A 65 10.71 0.30 1.63
CA TYR A 65 10.42 0.86 0.31
C TYR A 65 11.70 1.18 -0.48
N ASP A 66 12.61 1.96 0.09
CA ASP A 66 13.84 2.41 -0.60
C ASP A 66 14.72 1.22 -1.03
N PHE A 67 14.72 0.14 -0.24
CA PHE A 67 15.44 -1.10 -0.58
C PHE A 67 14.81 -1.81 -1.78
N ILE A 68 13.49 -2.05 -1.76
CA ILE A 68 12.78 -2.73 -2.85
C ILE A 68 12.82 -1.87 -4.13
N ALA A 69 12.58 -0.56 -4.01
CA ALA A 69 12.69 0.39 -5.13
C ALA A 69 14.12 0.42 -5.70
N CYS A 70 15.15 0.37 -4.85
CA CYS A 70 16.53 0.24 -5.31
C CYS A 70 16.75 -1.07 -6.08
N TRP A 71 16.22 -2.21 -5.62
CA TRP A 71 16.38 -3.48 -6.31
C TRP A 71 15.75 -3.50 -7.71
N SER A 72 14.53 -2.99 -7.85
CA SER A 72 13.75 -3.03 -9.10
C SER A 72 14.09 -1.88 -10.07
N TRP A 73 14.35 -0.66 -9.57
CA TRP A 73 14.46 0.54 -10.41
C TRP A 73 15.84 1.22 -10.44
N ASN A 74 16.76 0.91 -9.53
CA ASN A 74 18.15 1.34 -9.72
C ASN A 74 18.78 0.47 -10.82
N SER A 75 19.55 1.07 -11.73
CA SER A 75 20.27 0.32 -12.78
C SER A 75 21.33 -0.65 -12.25
N ASN A 76 21.75 -0.49 -10.99
CA ASN A 76 22.63 -1.42 -10.26
C ASN A 76 21.84 -2.32 -9.28
N GLY A 77 20.51 -2.19 -9.23
CA GLY A 77 19.62 -3.01 -8.44
C GLY A 77 19.61 -4.45 -8.96
N TRP A 78 19.65 -5.44 -8.06
CA TRP A 78 19.84 -6.83 -8.47
C TRP A 78 18.70 -7.38 -9.33
N VAL A 79 17.45 -6.92 -9.13
CA VAL A 79 16.30 -7.29 -9.99
C VAL A 79 16.46 -6.65 -11.37
N SER A 80 16.82 -5.37 -11.43
CA SER A 80 17.09 -4.67 -12.70
C SER A 80 18.19 -5.36 -13.50
N VAL A 81 19.31 -5.69 -12.84
CA VAL A 81 20.46 -6.40 -13.46
C VAL A 81 20.13 -7.83 -13.88
N MET A 82 19.27 -8.53 -13.14
CA MET A 82 18.74 -9.85 -13.52
C MET A 82 17.84 -9.78 -14.76
N GLY A 83 17.25 -8.62 -15.05
CA GLY A 83 16.30 -8.42 -16.14
C GLY A 83 14.83 -8.55 -15.72
N GLY A 84 14.50 -8.38 -14.43
CA GLY A 84 13.12 -8.26 -13.98
C GLY A 84 12.45 -7.00 -14.55
N LEU A 85 11.19 -7.12 -14.95
CA LEU A 85 10.43 -6.04 -15.60
C LEU A 85 9.36 -5.49 -14.65
N ASP A 86 9.56 -4.29 -14.12
CA ASP A 86 8.53 -3.55 -13.38
C ASP A 86 8.44 -2.11 -13.86
N PHE A 87 7.39 -1.82 -14.65
CA PHE A 87 7.19 -0.54 -15.30
C PHE A 87 6.70 0.58 -14.36
N ALA A 88 5.86 0.24 -13.36
CA ALA A 88 5.09 1.23 -12.60
C ALA A 88 4.86 0.89 -11.12
N GLY A 89 5.50 -0.15 -10.59
CA GLY A 89 5.57 -0.41 -9.15
C GLY A 89 4.83 -1.67 -8.71
N GLY A 90 4.74 -2.68 -9.57
CA GLY A 90 4.23 -4.00 -9.19
C GLY A 90 4.85 -4.50 -7.89
N THR A 91 6.18 -4.48 -7.78
CA THR A 91 6.91 -4.91 -6.59
C THR A 91 7.15 -3.79 -5.57
N PRO A 92 7.78 -2.64 -5.93
CA PRO A 92 8.04 -1.54 -4.99
C PRO A 92 6.81 -0.87 -4.37
N VAL A 93 5.65 -0.88 -5.04
CA VAL A 93 4.42 -0.24 -4.54
C VAL A 93 3.39 -1.27 -4.09
N HIS A 94 2.93 -2.14 -5.01
CA HIS A 94 1.71 -2.91 -4.77
C HIS A 94 1.95 -4.15 -3.91
N ILE A 95 2.90 -5.00 -4.30
CA ILE A 95 3.29 -6.18 -3.53
C ILE A 95 3.86 -5.78 -2.17
N SER A 96 4.74 -4.77 -2.13
CA SER A 96 5.35 -4.30 -0.88
C SER A 96 4.30 -3.80 0.11
N SER A 97 3.43 -2.85 -0.28
CA SER A 97 2.42 -2.27 0.62
C SER A 97 1.34 -3.28 0.99
N GLY A 98 0.95 -4.17 0.07
CA GLY A 98 0.03 -5.27 0.36
C GLY A 98 0.58 -6.23 1.42
N CYS A 99 1.84 -6.67 1.27
CA CYS A 99 2.47 -7.57 2.25
C CYS A 99 2.75 -6.88 3.60
N ALA A 100 3.05 -5.57 3.57
CA ALA A 100 3.15 -4.77 4.78
C ALA A 100 1.79 -4.64 5.48
N ALA A 101 0.71 -4.37 4.74
CA ALA A 101 -0.64 -4.30 5.28
C ALA A 101 -1.09 -5.62 5.92
N LEU A 102 -0.71 -6.76 5.35
CA LEU A 102 -0.93 -8.09 5.94
C LEU A 102 -0.19 -8.25 7.28
N ALA A 103 1.10 -7.93 7.32
CA ALA A 103 1.89 -7.97 8.58
C ALA A 103 1.29 -7.05 9.66
N TYR A 104 0.82 -5.86 9.25
CA TYR A 104 0.16 -4.90 10.14
C TYR A 104 -1.18 -5.43 10.67
N ALA A 105 -2.03 -5.98 9.81
CA ALA A 105 -3.31 -6.57 10.21
C ALA A 105 -3.14 -7.74 11.19
N LEU A 106 -2.12 -8.58 10.99
CA LEU A 106 -1.80 -9.71 11.88
C LEU A 106 -1.33 -9.26 13.26
N ILE A 107 -0.62 -8.13 13.37
CA ILE A 107 -0.17 -7.57 14.66
C ILE A 107 -1.31 -6.83 15.37
N LEU A 108 -2.19 -6.15 14.63
CA LEU A 108 -3.22 -5.28 15.23
C LEU A 108 -4.56 -5.97 15.56
N GLY A 109 -4.86 -7.10 14.91
CA GLY A 109 -6.03 -7.95 15.19
C GLY A 109 -7.33 -7.52 14.50
N LYS A 110 -8.48 -8.07 14.92
CA LYS A 110 -9.81 -7.85 14.30
C LYS A 110 -10.55 -6.56 14.71
N ARG A 111 -11.41 -6.04 13.82
CA ARG A 111 -12.57 -5.16 14.11
C ARG A 111 -13.89 -5.95 14.17
N HIS A 112 -14.98 -5.23 14.42
CA HIS A 112 -16.36 -5.69 14.32
C HIS A 112 -17.11 -4.97 13.16
N GLY A 113 -17.09 -5.51 11.92
CA GLY A 113 -17.80 -4.96 10.75
C GLY A 113 -17.30 -5.52 9.39
N HIS A 114 -18.07 -5.45 8.29
CA HIS A 114 -17.80 -6.20 7.02
C HIS A 114 -18.23 -5.52 5.68
N ALA A 115 -17.57 -5.93 4.56
CA ALA A 115 -18.02 -5.98 3.13
C ALA A 115 -18.08 -4.69 2.27
N PHE A 116 -17.90 -4.67 0.92
CA PHE A 116 -17.28 -5.61 -0.08
C PHE A 116 -17.06 -4.92 -1.47
N GLY A 117 -16.33 -5.55 -2.41
CA GLY A 117 -16.19 -5.18 -3.84
C GLY A 117 -16.03 -6.40 -4.78
N VAL A 118 -15.99 -6.24 -6.13
CA VAL A 118 -16.42 -7.33 -7.06
C VAL A 118 -15.41 -7.94 -8.08
N ILE A 119 -14.51 -7.23 -8.79
CA ILE A 119 -13.80 -7.83 -9.98
C ILE A 119 -12.31 -8.19 -9.79
N GLY A 120 -11.42 -7.28 -9.33
CA GLY A 120 -10.15 -7.72 -8.73
C GLY A 120 -10.44 -8.68 -7.56
N ALA A 121 -11.55 -8.37 -6.88
CA ALA A 121 -12.30 -9.23 -6.00
C ALA A 121 -13.04 -10.41 -6.68
N PHE A 122 -12.38 -11.12 -7.60
CA PHE A 122 -12.52 -12.58 -7.66
C PHE A 122 -11.42 -13.23 -6.82
N PHE A 123 -10.15 -13.07 -7.21
CA PHE A 123 -9.01 -13.52 -6.41
C PHE A 123 -8.84 -12.72 -5.12
N CYS A 124 -9.11 -11.40 -5.15
CA CYS A 124 -9.13 -10.61 -3.92
C CYS A 124 -10.31 -11.03 -3.02
N ASN A 125 -11.46 -11.46 -3.56
CA ASN A 125 -12.60 -11.94 -2.76
C ASN A 125 -12.36 -13.33 -2.16
N ILE A 126 -11.64 -14.20 -2.87
CA ILE A 126 -11.08 -15.41 -2.26
C ILE A 126 -10.13 -14.99 -1.12
N ALA A 127 -9.23 -14.03 -1.32
CA ALA A 127 -8.35 -13.55 -0.25
C ALA A 127 -9.10 -12.89 0.93
N VAL A 128 -10.24 -12.21 0.71
CA VAL A 128 -11.12 -11.74 1.80
C VAL A 128 -11.84 -12.90 2.48
N HIS A 129 -12.31 -13.91 1.73
CA HIS A 129 -12.81 -15.16 2.31
C HIS A 129 -11.76 -15.86 3.19
N LEU A 130 -10.48 -15.81 2.79
CA LEU A 130 -9.37 -16.29 3.62
C LEU A 130 -9.20 -15.47 4.91
N LYS A 131 -9.52 -14.16 4.95
CA LYS A 131 -9.53 -13.36 6.21
C LYS A 131 -10.53 -13.89 7.23
N HIS A 132 -11.73 -14.25 6.76
CA HIS A 132 -12.75 -14.84 7.62
C HIS A 132 -12.33 -16.21 8.19
N ILE A 133 -11.50 -16.96 7.45
CA ILE A 133 -10.97 -18.28 7.86
C ILE A 133 -9.75 -18.15 8.79
N PHE A 134 -8.82 -17.24 8.51
CA PHE A 134 -7.53 -17.09 9.23
C PHE A 134 -7.53 -16.00 10.31
N ASP A 135 -8.71 -15.51 10.70
CA ASP A 135 -8.93 -14.68 11.88
C ASP A 135 -8.20 -13.30 11.91
N PHE A 136 -7.84 -12.74 10.76
CA PHE A 136 -7.20 -11.40 10.67
C PHE A 136 -8.06 -10.39 9.90
N ASP A 137 -7.78 -9.09 10.09
CA ASP A 137 -8.59 -8.00 9.53
C ASP A 137 -7.72 -6.88 8.95
N ASP A 138 -7.47 -6.98 7.65
CA ASP A 138 -6.90 -5.91 6.81
C ASP A 138 -8.06 -5.07 6.26
N ALA A 139 -8.28 -3.91 6.88
CA ALA A 139 -9.54 -3.18 6.81
C ALA A 139 -9.95 -2.58 5.46
N LEU A 140 -8.99 -2.24 4.59
CA LEU A 140 -9.26 -1.68 3.25
C LEU A 140 -8.92 -2.67 2.13
N ASP A 141 -8.85 -3.96 2.44
CA ASP A 141 -8.49 -5.02 1.51
C ASP A 141 -7.14 -4.81 0.80
N VAL A 142 -6.20 -4.10 1.44
CA VAL A 142 -4.92 -3.69 0.85
C VAL A 142 -4.07 -4.90 0.45
N PHE A 143 -3.99 -5.95 1.29
CA PHE A 143 -3.25 -7.16 0.92
C PHE A 143 -3.90 -7.86 -0.27
N ALA A 144 -5.23 -7.87 -0.32
CA ALA A 144 -5.95 -8.51 -1.41
C ALA A 144 -5.75 -7.72 -2.71
N VAL A 145 -6.13 -6.44 -2.73
CA VAL A 145 -6.09 -5.59 -3.93
C VAL A 145 -4.68 -5.30 -4.41
N HIS A 146 -3.78 -4.85 -3.52
CA HIS A 146 -2.42 -4.47 -3.92
C HIS A 146 -1.43 -5.64 -3.83
N GLY A 147 -1.50 -6.45 -2.77
CA GLY A 147 -0.61 -7.61 -2.62
C GLY A 147 -0.86 -8.67 -3.69
N VAL A 148 -2.07 -9.23 -3.75
CA VAL A 148 -2.42 -10.28 -4.73
C VAL A 148 -2.55 -9.69 -6.14
N GLY A 149 -3.17 -8.52 -6.30
CA GLY A 149 -3.28 -7.86 -7.60
C GLY A 149 -1.93 -7.49 -8.20
N GLY A 150 -1.00 -6.96 -7.38
CA GLY A 150 0.38 -6.69 -7.78
C GLY A 150 1.14 -7.95 -8.19
N LEU A 151 1.04 -9.03 -7.39
CA LEU A 151 1.64 -10.33 -7.72
C LEU A 151 1.13 -10.87 -9.07
N VAL A 152 -0.19 -10.92 -9.26
CA VAL A 152 -0.79 -11.40 -10.52
C VAL A 152 -0.32 -10.53 -11.69
N GLY A 153 -0.38 -9.20 -11.56
CA GLY A 153 0.11 -8.28 -12.59
C GLY A 153 1.57 -8.52 -12.94
N ASN A 154 2.44 -8.65 -11.94
CA ASN A 154 3.88 -8.83 -12.14
C ASN A 154 4.21 -10.16 -12.84
N LEU A 155 3.51 -11.25 -12.51
CA LEU A 155 3.66 -12.53 -13.19
C LEU A 155 3.12 -12.49 -14.64
N LEU A 156 2.01 -11.79 -14.87
CA LEU A 156 1.47 -11.59 -16.21
C LEU A 156 2.42 -10.77 -17.11
N THR A 157 3.18 -9.81 -16.55
CA THR A 157 4.27 -9.13 -17.28
C THR A 157 5.29 -10.12 -17.84
N GLY A 158 5.64 -11.18 -17.09
CA GLY A 158 6.58 -12.21 -17.56
C GLY A 158 6.09 -13.01 -18.77
N ILE A 159 4.77 -13.05 -18.99
CA ILE A 159 4.13 -13.72 -20.12
C ILE A 159 3.95 -12.72 -21.28
N PHE A 160 3.35 -11.57 -20.98
CA PHE A 160 2.80 -10.63 -21.97
C PHE A 160 3.70 -9.43 -22.32
N ALA A 161 4.85 -9.24 -21.66
CA ALA A 161 5.80 -8.21 -22.10
C ALA A 161 6.25 -8.47 -23.55
N GLN A 162 6.33 -7.41 -24.36
CA GLN A 162 6.71 -7.52 -25.76
C GLN A 162 7.74 -6.48 -26.18
N LYS A 163 8.80 -6.94 -26.86
CA LYS A 163 9.88 -6.16 -27.49
C LYS A 163 9.33 -5.06 -28.39
N SER A 164 8.32 -5.40 -29.20
CA SER A 164 7.68 -4.48 -30.15
C SER A 164 6.92 -3.34 -29.46
N ILE A 165 6.43 -3.56 -28.24
CA ILE A 165 5.72 -2.54 -27.45
C ILE A 165 6.71 -1.65 -26.70
N ALA A 166 7.76 -2.23 -26.10
CA ALA A 166 8.84 -1.46 -25.48
C ALA A 166 9.60 -0.60 -26.51
N ALA A 167 9.80 -1.09 -27.73
CA ALA A 167 10.51 -0.36 -28.77
C ALA A 167 9.79 0.92 -29.26
N LEU A 168 8.54 1.18 -28.85
CA LEU A 168 7.77 2.36 -29.25
C LEU A 168 8.38 3.68 -28.75
N ASP A 169 9.10 3.66 -27.63
CA ASP A 169 9.87 4.82 -27.11
C ASP A 169 11.39 4.63 -27.20
N GLY A 170 11.84 3.56 -27.88
CA GLY A 170 13.24 3.16 -27.96
C GLY A 170 13.74 2.25 -26.82
N THR A 171 12.89 1.87 -25.86
CA THR A 171 13.27 0.94 -24.79
C THR A 171 13.54 -0.46 -25.33
N ILE A 172 14.69 -1.03 -24.96
CA ILE A 172 15.12 -2.37 -25.38
C ILE A 172 14.95 -3.36 -24.23
N ILE A 173 14.13 -4.39 -24.44
CA ILE A 173 13.94 -5.51 -23.50
C ILE A 173 14.12 -6.85 -24.20
N ALA A 174 14.27 -7.93 -23.42
CA ALA A 174 14.26 -9.30 -23.92
C ALA A 174 12.85 -9.86 -24.19
N GLY A 175 11.78 -9.11 -23.86
CA GLY A 175 10.38 -9.54 -23.98
C GLY A 175 9.98 -10.58 -22.93
N GLY A 176 8.73 -11.03 -22.98
CA GLY A 176 8.21 -12.14 -22.18
C GLY A 176 8.06 -13.42 -23.01
N TRP A 177 7.18 -14.31 -22.56
CA TRP A 177 6.87 -15.57 -23.27
C TRP A 177 6.39 -15.35 -24.71
N LEU A 178 5.63 -14.27 -24.98
CA LEU A 178 5.17 -13.97 -26.34
C LEU A 178 6.31 -13.71 -27.35
N ASP A 179 7.51 -13.35 -26.88
CA ASP A 179 8.71 -13.19 -27.73
C ASP A 179 9.72 -14.35 -27.56
N GLY A 180 9.28 -15.47 -26.98
CA GLY A 180 10.10 -16.67 -26.72
C GLY A 180 11.04 -16.56 -25.51
N ASN A 181 10.96 -15.50 -24.71
CA ASN A 181 11.81 -15.32 -23.53
C ASN A 181 11.21 -15.99 -22.29
N PHE A 182 11.26 -17.32 -22.24
CA PHE A 182 10.58 -18.09 -21.19
C PHE A 182 11.13 -17.87 -19.77
N ILE A 183 12.42 -17.51 -19.64
CA ILE A 183 13.05 -17.23 -18.34
C ILE A 183 12.48 -15.96 -17.68
N GLN A 184 11.84 -15.07 -18.44
CA GLN A 184 11.26 -13.83 -17.90
C GLN A 184 10.29 -14.08 -16.74
N LEU A 185 9.43 -15.09 -16.83
CA LEU A 185 8.52 -15.44 -15.73
C LEU A 185 9.28 -15.86 -14.46
N GLY A 186 10.45 -16.48 -14.60
CA GLY A 186 11.34 -16.80 -13.49
C GLY A 186 11.91 -15.55 -12.81
N TYR A 187 12.25 -14.51 -13.59
CA TYR A 187 12.68 -13.22 -13.04
C TYR A 187 11.54 -12.51 -12.30
N GLN A 188 10.32 -12.49 -12.86
CA GLN A 188 9.15 -11.93 -12.17
C GLN A 188 8.81 -12.69 -10.88
N LEU A 189 8.98 -14.03 -10.86
CA LEU A 189 8.80 -14.85 -9.66
C LEU A 189 9.84 -14.50 -8.59
N ALA A 190 11.12 -14.35 -8.96
CA ALA A 190 12.19 -14.02 -8.03
C ALA A 190 12.03 -12.60 -7.45
N ASP A 191 11.68 -11.62 -8.27
CA ASP A 191 11.34 -10.25 -7.86
C ASP A 191 10.14 -10.25 -6.89
N SER A 192 9.01 -10.84 -7.31
CA SER A 192 7.79 -10.91 -6.50
C SER A 192 8.02 -11.60 -5.16
N ALA A 193 8.66 -12.79 -5.15
CA ALA A 193 8.91 -13.55 -3.93
C ALA A 193 9.83 -12.80 -2.96
N THR A 194 10.85 -12.09 -3.48
CA THR A 194 11.77 -11.32 -2.64
C THR A 194 11.09 -10.06 -2.08
N GLY A 195 10.32 -9.34 -2.90
CA GLY A 195 9.54 -8.18 -2.46
C GLY A 195 8.47 -8.54 -1.43
N MET A 196 7.72 -9.63 -1.65
CA MET A 196 6.77 -10.18 -0.68
C MET A 196 7.44 -10.53 0.64
N GLY A 197 8.49 -11.37 0.58
CA GLY A 197 9.16 -11.89 1.78
C GLY A 197 9.85 -10.79 2.58
N TYR A 198 10.61 -9.92 1.92
CA TYR A 198 11.31 -8.82 2.59
C TYR A 198 10.33 -7.82 3.18
N SER A 199 9.30 -7.40 2.42
CA SER A 199 8.30 -6.46 2.95
C SER A 199 7.57 -7.05 4.16
N PHE A 200 7.04 -8.27 4.06
CA PHE A 200 6.32 -8.89 5.16
C PHE A 200 7.19 -9.01 6.43
N VAL A 201 8.39 -9.57 6.32
CA VAL A 201 9.28 -9.83 7.46
C VAL A 201 9.77 -8.52 8.08
N MET A 202 10.24 -7.56 7.28
CA MET A 202 10.74 -6.29 7.81
C MET A 202 9.61 -5.45 8.42
N THR A 203 8.41 -5.45 7.81
CA THR A 203 7.25 -4.79 8.40
C THR A 203 6.90 -5.41 9.75
N TYR A 204 6.85 -6.74 9.84
CA TYR A 204 6.56 -7.43 11.09
C TYR A 204 7.57 -7.08 12.19
N ILE A 205 8.88 -7.05 11.86
CA ILE A 205 9.94 -6.65 12.79
C ILE A 205 9.77 -5.20 13.25
N ILE A 206 9.55 -4.25 12.32
CA ILE A 206 9.37 -2.82 12.63
C ILE A 206 8.18 -2.64 13.58
N LEU A 207 7.02 -3.20 13.23
CA LEU A 207 5.79 -3.08 14.01
C LEU A 207 5.89 -3.77 15.38
N PHE A 208 6.53 -4.94 15.45
CA PHE A 208 6.79 -5.63 16.72
C PHE A 208 7.69 -4.81 17.64
N ILE A 209 8.74 -4.18 17.11
CA ILE A 209 9.63 -3.30 17.91
C ILE A 209 8.86 -2.06 18.40
N MET A 210 8.07 -1.43 17.52
CA MET A 210 7.26 -0.26 17.88
C MET A 210 6.24 -0.56 18.98
N ASP A 211 5.57 -1.71 18.92
CA ASP A 211 4.63 -2.17 19.95
C ASP A 211 5.28 -2.34 21.35
N LYS A 212 6.60 -2.57 21.43
CA LYS A 212 7.33 -2.65 22.70
C LYS A 212 7.85 -1.30 23.22
N ILE A 213 7.68 -0.21 22.48
CA ILE A 213 8.14 1.12 22.88
C ILE A 213 6.95 1.93 23.44
N PRO A 214 6.96 2.35 24.72
CA PRO A 214 5.91 3.19 25.28
C PRO A 214 5.66 4.45 24.44
N GLY A 215 4.40 4.73 24.14
CA GLY A 215 3.98 5.81 23.24
C GLY A 215 3.86 5.41 21.76
N LEU A 216 4.51 4.32 21.32
CA LEU A 216 4.46 3.81 19.94
C LEU A 216 3.49 2.63 19.72
N SER A 217 2.65 2.29 20.71
CA SER A 217 1.53 1.36 20.55
C SER A 217 0.70 1.73 19.33
N LEU A 218 0.59 0.80 18.38
CA LEU A 218 0.01 1.01 17.05
C LEU A 218 -1.52 1.20 17.12
N ARG A 219 -2.18 0.43 17.99
CA ARG A 219 -3.62 0.49 18.22
C ARG A 219 -3.95 1.55 19.28
N ALA A 220 -5.08 2.23 19.06
CA ALA A 220 -5.74 3.03 20.09
C ALA A 220 -6.23 2.13 21.24
N ASP A 221 -6.47 2.72 22.41
CA ASP A 221 -7.20 2.03 23.48
C ASP A 221 -8.69 1.89 23.12
N PRO A 222 -9.46 1.03 23.81
CA PRO A 222 -10.87 0.79 23.47
C PRO A 222 -11.80 1.99 23.65
N GLU A 223 -11.46 2.99 24.47
CA GLU A 223 -12.26 4.20 24.65
C GLU A 223 -12.05 5.16 23.47
N SER A 224 -10.78 5.39 23.10
CA SER A 224 -10.41 6.12 21.88
C SER A 224 -10.92 5.45 20.59
N GLU A 225 -10.90 4.12 20.50
CA GLU A 225 -11.44 3.37 19.36
C GLU A 225 -12.98 3.45 19.27
N ALA A 226 -13.68 3.59 20.41
CA ALA A 226 -15.14 3.75 20.47
C ALA A 226 -15.62 5.19 20.26
N MET A 227 -14.84 6.18 20.70
CA MET A 227 -15.05 7.61 20.42
C MET A 227 -14.84 7.93 18.93
N GLY A 228 -13.88 7.26 18.31
CA GLY A 228 -13.44 7.49 16.93
C GLY A 228 -12.13 8.27 16.90
N ILE A 229 -11.22 7.84 16.03
CA ILE A 229 -9.84 8.38 15.98
C ILE A 229 -9.76 9.86 15.57
N ASP A 230 -10.77 10.39 14.90
CA ASP A 230 -10.85 11.82 14.54
C ASP A 230 -10.88 12.67 15.81
N GLU A 231 -11.86 12.44 16.70
CA GLU A 231 -11.95 13.14 17.98
C GLU A 231 -10.77 12.79 18.90
N ALA A 232 -10.37 11.52 18.98
CA ALA A 232 -9.35 11.07 19.92
C ALA A 232 -7.90 11.49 19.60
N GLU A 233 -7.53 11.64 18.31
CA GLU A 233 -6.16 12.00 17.90
C GLU A 233 -6.05 13.35 17.16
N LEU A 234 -7.15 13.93 16.66
CA LEU A 234 -7.16 15.28 16.06
C LEU A 234 -7.94 16.32 16.89
N GLY A 235 -8.88 15.89 17.74
CA GLY A 235 -9.74 16.80 18.52
C GLY A 235 -10.86 17.46 17.71
N GLU A 236 -11.13 16.98 16.49
CA GLU A 236 -12.19 17.47 15.60
C GLU A 236 -12.84 16.29 14.86
N LEU A 237 -14.11 16.45 14.45
CA LEU A 237 -14.80 15.46 13.62
C LEU A 237 -14.68 15.84 12.14
N ALA A 238 -14.19 14.92 11.29
CA ALA A 238 -14.03 15.19 9.86
C ALA A 238 -15.36 15.52 9.14
N TYR A 239 -16.47 14.99 9.65
CA TYR A 239 -17.82 15.28 9.20
C TYR A 239 -18.78 15.42 10.38
N TYR A 240 -19.51 16.54 10.45
CA TYR A 240 -20.63 16.71 11.36
C TYR A 240 -21.70 15.64 11.06
N HIS A 241 -21.82 14.65 11.93
CA HIS A 241 -22.88 13.65 11.80
C HIS A 241 -24.23 14.28 12.09
N ILE A 242 -25.18 14.01 11.20
CA ILE A 242 -26.59 14.34 11.40
C ILE A 242 -27.24 13.09 12.00
N ASP A 243 -27.52 13.13 13.30
CA ASP A 243 -28.26 12.05 13.94
C ASP A 243 -29.71 12.08 13.45
N LYS A 244 -30.06 11.07 12.64
CA LYS A 244 -31.42 10.85 12.15
C LYS A 244 -32.12 9.81 13.01
N ILE A 245 -32.96 10.27 13.92
CA ILE A 245 -33.88 9.39 14.63
C ILE A 245 -34.96 8.96 13.63
N ILE A 246 -34.83 7.76 13.09
CA ILE A 246 -35.80 7.17 12.15
C ILE A 246 -36.83 6.34 12.93
N SER A 247 -38.10 6.69 12.79
CA SER A 247 -39.20 5.80 13.16
C SER A 247 -39.54 4.88 11.99
N VAL A 248 -39.83 3.62 12.32
CA VAL A 248 -40.32 2.63 11.34
C VAL A 248 -41.76 2.27 11.71
N ASN A 249 -42.69 2.46 10.78
CA ASN A 249 -44.05 1.97 10.94
C ASN A 249 -44.03 0.43 10.86
N LYS A 250 -44.27 -0.23 11.99
CA LYS A 250 -44.19 -1.71 12.11
C LYS A 250 -45.22 -2.47 11.27
N LEU A 251 -46.24 -1.80 10.72
CA LEU A 251 -47.29 -2.42 9.89
C LEU A 251 -47.06 -2.21 8.39
N THR A 252 -46.47 -1.08 7.98
CA THR A 252 -46.25 -0.73 6.56
C THR A 252 -44.78 -0.81 6.12
N GLY A 253 -43.85 -0.94 7.06
CA GLY A 253 -42.40 -0.87 6.81
C GLY A 253 -41.88 0.55 6.51
N GLU A 254 -42.77 1.54 6.50
CA GLU A 254 -42.47 2.90 6.06
C GLU A 254 -41.61 3.65 7.08
N THR A 255 -40.48 4.19 6.61
CA THR A 255 -39.50 4.92 7.42
C THR A 255 -39.78 6.41 7.41
N LYS A 256 -39.85 7.04 8.59
CA LYS A 256 -39.99 8.50 8.72
C LYS A 256 -38.98 9.06 9.71
N THR A 257 -38.21 10.06 9.27
CA THR A 257 -37.36 10.89 10.14
C THR A 257 -38.22 11.60 11.18
N VAL A 258 -37.96 11.34 12.45
CA VAL A 258 -38.63 11.94 13.62
C VAL A 258 -37.89 13.18 14.10
N LYS A 259 -36.56 13.10 14.08
CA LYS A 259 -35.65 14.16 14.49
C LYS A 259 -34.44 14.14 13.57
N GLU A 260 -33.99 15.31 13.18
CA GLU A 260 -32.77 15.55 12.42
C GLU A 260 -32.06 16.68 13.14
N GLU A 261 -31.03 16.36 13.92
CA GLU A 261 -30.21 17.34 14.62
C GLU A 261 -28.81 17.37 14.00
N THR A 262 -28.44 18.53 13.45
CA THR A 262 -27.03 18.85 13.25
C THR A 262 -26.45 19.13 14.62
N ILE A 263 -25.65 18.19 15.14
CA ILE A 263 -24.97 18.35 16.43
C ILE A 263 -23.80 19.33 16.21
N LEU A 264 -24.10 20.61 16.35
CA LEU A 264 -23.10 21.66 16.54
C LEU A 264 -22.83 21.76 18.04
N GLN A 265 -21.78 21.09 18.52
CA GLN A 265 -21.23 21.39 19.84
C GLN A 265 -20.25 22.57 19.70
N ASN A 266 -20.39 23.54 20.60
CA ASN A 266 -19.64 24.81 20.59
C ASN A 266 -18.22 24.66 21.13
#